data_AF-A0A1A2S2E0-F1
#
_entry.id   AF-A0A1A2S2E0-F1
#
_cell.length_a   1.000
_cell.length_b   1.000
_cell.length_c   1.000
_cell.angle_alpha   90.00
_cell.angle_beta   90.00
_cell.angle_gamma   90.00
#
_symmetry.space_group_name_H-M   'P 1'
#
loop_
_entity.id
_entity.type
_entity.pdbx_description
1 polymer ?
#
loop_
_entity_poly.entity_id
_entity_poly.type
_entity_poly.pdbx_seq_one_letter_code
_entity_poly.pdbx_strand_id
1 'polypeptide(L)'
;MDKRRKPNPAERRRDLCDAAIRLLADDGAKGLSHLKVDRKAGVPDGTTSFYFRTRSALLRAAAERSAELDLAELQAIADSSDGGAPSRLSQVVIQSGSDPQLYRTRARYELTMQATRDPALAAILQQATDEFTKLHREILVQLMPHGAELDPAVVEDLSNVTLTFINGLLQRFAHGDRIVDSPEQLDGILSAIAAGILKRSAKGRLTQSGGLRVLRRRAAGSG
;
A
#
# COMPACT_ATOMS: atom_id res chain seq x y z
N MET A 1 10.06 -41.59 1.15
CA MET A 1 11.21 -40.82 1.69
C MET A 1 11.11 -39.41 1.13
N ASP A 2 10.60 -38.50 1.95
CA ASP A 2 10.35 -37.12 1.54
C ASP A 2 11.68 -36.36 1.44
N LYS A 3 12.00 -35.84 0.25
CA LYS A 3 13.25 -35.16 -0.05
C LYS A 3 13.20 -33.81 0.68
N ARG A 4 13.80 -33.74 1.88
CA ARG A 4 13.92 -32.53 2.70
C ARG A 4 14.53 -31.41 1.83
N ARG A 5 13.67 -30.57 1.24
CA ARG A 5 14.04 -29.43 0.40
C ARG A 5 14.95 -28.54 1.24
N LYS A 6 16.17 -28.25 0.76
CA LYS A 6 17.09 -27.32 1.44
C LYS A 6 16.31 -26.03 1.70
N PRO A 7 16.26 -25.51 2.94
CA PRO A 7 15.55 -24.27 3.23
C PRO A 7 16.12 -23.17 2.34
N ASN A 8 15.29 -22.58 1.47
CA ASN A 8 15.69 -21.43 0.67
C ASN A 8 15.75 -20.22 1.62
N PRO A 9 16.93 -19.60 1.85
CA PRO A 9 17.05 -18.49 2.80
C PRO A 9 16.17 -17.30 2.45
N ALA A 10 15.96 -17.03 1.16
CA ALA A 10 15.08 -15.94 0.70
C ALA A 10 13.60 -16.25 0.97
N GLU A 11 13.18 -17.50 0.75
CA GLU A 11 11.82 -17.95 1.06
C GLU A 11 11.57 -17.87 2.57
N ARG A 12 12.51 -18.36 3.39
CA ARG A 12 12.41 -18.25 4.85
C ARG A 12 12.30 -16.79 5.28
N ARG A 13 13.11 -15.89 4.72
CA ARG A 13 13.03 -14.46 5.03
C ARG A 13 11.64 -13.89 4.70
N ARG A 14 11.02 -14.29 3.58
CA ARG A 14 9.64 -13.87 3.24
C ARG A 14 8.61 -14.44 4.21
N ASP A 15 8.71 -15.71 4.58
CA ASP A 15 7.78 -16.34 5.55
C ASP A 15 7.78 -15.60 6.89
N LEU A 16 8.97 -15.22 7.37
CA LEU A 16 9.13 -14.44 8.60
C LEU A 16 8.50 -13.04 8.47
N CYS A 17 8.67 -12.38 7.33
CA CYS A 17 8.01 -11.10 7.06
C CYS A 17 6.48 -11.24 6.97
N ASP A 18 5.97 -12.30 6.34
CA ASP A 18 4.53 -12.55 6.23
C ASP A 18 3.92 -12.81 7.63
N ALA A 19 4.63 -13.54 8.49
CA ALA A 19 4.26 -13.70 9.89
C ALA A 19 4.31 -12.37 10.67
N ALA A 20 5.32 -11.52 10.41
CA ALA A 20 5.42 -10.20 11.01
C ALA A 20 4.25 -9.28 10.59
N ILE A 21 3.85 -9.29 9.32
CA ILE A 21 2.68 -8.54 8.81
C ILE A 21 1.41 -9.00 9.51
N ARG A 22 1.22 -10.32 9.70
CA ARG A 22 0.09 -10.86 10.46
C ARG A 22 0.10 -10.38 11.91
N LEU A 23 1.24 -10.43 12.60
CA LEU A 23 1.35 -9.94 13.98
C LEU A 23 1.08 -8.44 14.09
N LEU A 24 1.54 -7.64 13.12
CA LEU A 24 1.24 -6.22 13.08
C LEU A 24 -0.27 -5.98 12.95
N ALA A 25 -0.96 -6.76 12.11
CA ALA A 25 -2.39 -6.65 11.94
C ALA A 25 -3.20 -7.07 13.17
N ASP A 26 -2.77 -8.14 13.83
CA ASP A 26 -3.50 -8.79 14.93
C ASP A 26 -3.22 -8.11 16.29
N ASP A 27 -1.95 -7.83 16.58
CA ASP A 27 -1.47 -7.38 17.90
C ASP A 27 -0.92 -5.93 17.89
N GLY A 28 -0.91 -5.27 16.72
CA GLY A 28 -0.30 -3.95 16.52
C GLY A 28 1.22 -3.95 16.66
N ALA A 29 1.84 -2.75 16.59
CA ALA A 29 3.29 -2.62 16.69
C ALA A 29 3.88 -3.24 17.96
N LYS A 30 3.21 -3.11 19.12
CA LYS A 30 3.68 -3.68 20.40
C LYS A 30 3.70 -5.22 20.36
N GLY A 31 2.89 -5.83 19.50
CA GLY A 31 2.86 -7.26 19.25
C GLY A 31 4.07 -7.81 18.53
N LEU A 32 4.89 -6.98 17.88
CA LEU A 32 5.98 -7.45 17.05
C LEU A 32 7.27 -7.68 17.86
N SER A 33 7.62 -8.95 18.04
CA SER A 33 8.91 -9.40 18.57
C SER A 33 9.41 -10.63 17.81
N HIS A 34 10.73 -10.86 17.81
CA HIS A 34 11.36 -12.00 17.13
C HIS A 34 10.77 -13.34 17.58
N LEU A 35 10.63 -13.54 18.89
CA LEU A 35 10.05 -14.76 19.45
C LEU A 35 8.60 -14.98 19.00
N LYS A 36 7.79 -13.92 18.94
CA LYS A 36 6.41 -14.03 18.45
C LYS A 36 6.37 -14.35 16.96
N VAL A 37 7.28 -13.79 16.16
CA VAL A 37 7.41 -14.09 14.73
C VAL A 37 7.81 -15.55 14.53
N ASP A 38 8.81 -16.04 15.29
CA ASP A 38 9.24 -17.44 15.23
C ASP A 38 8.06 -18.38 15.47
N ARG A 39 7.30 -18.13 16.54
CA ARG A 39 6.11 -18.90 16.89
C ARG A 39 5.00 -18.81 15.84
N LYS A 40 4.71 -17.60 15.33
CA LYS A 40 3.69 -17.38 14.29
C LYS A 40 4.08 -18.05 12.96
N ALA A 41 5.36 -18.06 12.62
CA ALA A 41 5.90 -18.72 11.43
C ALA A 41 6.12 -20.24 11.61
N GLY A 42 5.98 -20.77 12.83
CA GLY A 42 6.20 -22.19 13.13
C GLY A 42 7.67 -22.62 12.98
N VAL A 43 8.62 -21.73 13.25
CA VAL A 43 10.07 -21.99 13.16
C VAL A 43 10.71 -22.01 14.55
N PRO A 44 11.94 -22.57 14.70
CA PRO A 44 12.64 -22.58 15.98
C PRO A 44 12.90 -21.17 16.54
N ASP A 45 12.82 -21.04 17.86
CA ASP A 45 13.16 -19.80 18.56
C ASP A 45 14.57 -19.31 18.17
N GLY A 46 14.69 -18.02 17.86
CA GLY A 46 15.93 -17.38 17.43
C GLY A 46 16.11 -17.32 15.91
N THR A 47 15.26 -17.98 15.12
CA THR A 47 15.33 -17.94 13.65
C THR A 47 15.16 -16.51 13.14
N THR A 48 14.17 -15.76 13.63
CA THR A 48 13.93 -14.39 13.21
C THR A 48 15.11 -13.49 13.56
N SER A 49 15.73 -13.68 14.72
CA SER A 49 16.89 -12.88 15.17
C SER A 49 18.14 -13.13 14.31
N PHE A 50 18.27 -14.33 13.74
CA PHE A 50 19.31 -14.66 12.77
C PHE A 50 19.15 -13.84 11.47
N TYR A 51 17.92 -13.66 10.97
CA TYR A 51 17.65 -12.87 9.75
C TYR A 51 17.60 -11.35 10.02
N PHE A 52 17.08 -10.94 11.17
CA PHE A 52 16.80 -9.55 11.50
C PHE A 52 17.35 -9.23 12.89
N ARG A 53 18.56 -8.69 12.96
CA ARG A 53 19.25 -8.47 14.27
C ARG A 53 18.51 -7.54 15.23
N THR A 54 17.67 -6.63 14.73
CA THR A 54 16.95 -5.64 15.55
C THR A 54 15.47 -5.59 15.18
N ARG A 55 14.64 -5.08 16.10
CA ARG A 55 13.21 -4.87 15.84
C ARG A 55 12.96 -3.87 14.70
N SER A 56 13.78 -2.82 14.58
CA SER A 56 13.70 -1.88 13.43
C SER A 56 14.06 -2.57 12.12
N ALA A 57 15.07 -3.47 12.09
CA ALA A 57 15.37 -4.27 10.90
C ALA A 57 14.19 -5.16 10.49
N LEU A 58 13.51 -5.79 11.45
CA LEU A 58 12.32 -6.58 11.20
C LEU A 58 11.13 -5.73 10.69
N LEU A 59 10.89 -4.55 11.27
CA LEU A 59 9.84 -3.63 10.80
C LEU A 59 10.07 -3.18 9.36
N ARG A 60 11.31 -2.79 9.02
CA ARG A 60 11.67 -2.39 7.65
C ARG A 60 11.50 -3.53 6.66
N ALA A 61 11.92 -4.74 7.05
CA ALA A 61 11.73 -5.94 6.25
C ALA A 61 10.26 -6.32 6.05
N ALA A 62 9.40 -6.09 7.05
CA ALA A 62 7.95 -6.27 6.93
C ALA A 62 7.33 -5.20 6.03
N ALA A 63 7.84 -3.96 6.05
CA ALA A 63 7.39 -2.89 5.15
C ALA A 63 7.77 -3.15 3.69
N GLU A 64 9.01 -3.58 3.43
CA GLU A 64 9.45 -4.05 2.11
C GLU A 64 8.51 -5.15 1.59
N ARG A 65 8.24 -6.17 2.43
CA ARG A 65 7.35 -7.27 2.06
C ARG A 65 5.92 -6.80 1.82
N SER A 66 5.40 -5.88 2.64
CA SER A 66 4.06 -5.30 2.43
C SER A 66 3.99 -4.56 1.10
N ALA A 67 5.01 -3.77 0.76
CA ALA A 67 5.09 -3.05 -0.51
C ALA A 67 5.17 -4.01 -1.70
N GLU A 68 5.97 -5.08 -1.62
CA GLU A 68 6.04 -6.12 -2.66
C GLU A 68 4.66 -6.75 -2.92
N LEU A 69 3.93 -7.09 -1.86
CA LEU A 69 2.60 -7.68 -1.99
C LEU A 69 1.60 -6.69 -2.59
N ASP A 70 1.67 -5.41 -2.19
CA ASP A 70 0.77 -4.35 -2.67
C ASP A 70 1.02 -4.06 -4.15
N LEU A 71 2.31 -4.00 -4.54
CA LEU A 71 2.73 -3.79 -5.92
C LEU A 71 2.32 -4.95 -6.81
N ALA A 72 2.49 -6.19 -6.37
CA ALA A 72 2.08 -7.37 -7.14
C ALA A 72 0.57 -7.41 -7.40
N GLU A 73 -0.23 -6.99 -6.41
CA GLU A 73 -1.67 -6.91 -6.55
C GLU A 73 -2.10 -5.80 -7.52
N LEU A 74 -1.47 -4.63 -7.45
CA LEU A 74 -1.73 -3.53 -8.37
C LEU A 74 -1.27 -3.83 -9.80
N GLN A 75 -0.11 -4.50 -9.96
CA GLN A 75 0.37 -4.94 -11.27
C GLN A 75 -0.60 -5.93 -11.92
N ALA A 76 -1.16 -6.87 -11.15
CA ALA A 76 -2.17 -7.79 -11.65
C ALA A 76 -3.44 -7.08 -12.15
N ILE A 77 -3.76 -5.90 -11.59
CA ILE A 77 -4.86 -5.05 -12.08
C ILE A 77 -4.45 -4.36 -13.39
N ALA A 78 -3.25 -3.77 -13.44
CA ALA A 78 -2.74 -3.08 -14.64
C ALA A 78 -2.56 -4.04 -15.84
N ASP A 79 -2.22 -5.30 -15.57
CA ASP A 79 -2.08 -6.35 -16.58
C ASP A 79 -3.45 -6.91 -17.02
N SER A 80 -4.49 -6.72 -16.21
CA SER A 80 -5.85 -7.15 -16.56
C SER A 80 -6.44 -6.19 -17.60
N SER A 81 -6.67 -6.70 -18.81
CA SER A 81 -7.23 -5.92 -19.93
C SER A 81 -8.75 -5.72 -19.84
N ASP A 82 -9.34 -6.02 -18.68
CA ASP A 82 -10.77 -6.21 -18.57
C ASP A 82 -11.46 -4.90 -18.17
N GLY A 83 -12.08 -4.24 -19.14
CA GLY A 83 -12.91 -3.05 -18.95
C GLY A 83 -14.30 -3.37 -18.38
N GLY A 84 -14.44 -4.52 -17.71
CA GLY A 84 -15.68 -4.96 -17.10
C GLY A 84 -16.15 -4.04 -15.98
N ALA A 85 -17.46 -4.02 -15.75
CA ALA A 85 -18.08 -3.39 -14.60
C ALA A 85 -18.50 -4.48 -13.59
N PRO A 86 -18.12 -4.40 -12.30
CA PRO A 86 -17.29 -3.35 -11.72
C PRO A 86 -15.81 -3.49 -12.09
N SER A 87 -15.08 -2.38 -12.12
CA SER A 87 -13.65 -2.35 -12.45
C SER A 87 -12.85 -3.23 -11.49
N ARG A 88 -11.79 -3.86 -12.02
CA ARG A 88 -10.92 -4.71 -11.19
C ARG A 88 -10.27 -3.93 -10.05
N LEU A 89 -9.99 -2.63 -10.26
CA LEU A 89 -9.53 -1.72 -9.21
C LEU A 89 -10.53 -1.64 -8.05
N SER A 90 -11.80 -1.38 -8.35
CA SER A 90 -12.83 -1.28 -7.31
C SER A 90 -13.05 -2.60 -6.58
N GLN A 91 -12.99 -3.74 -7.29
CA GLN A 91 -13.07 -5.05 -6.66
C GLN A 91 -11.96 -5.25 -5.61
N VAL A 92 -10.72 -4.93 -5.96
CA VAL A 92 -9.56 -5.08 -5.06
C VAL A 92 -9.63 -4.13 -3.88
N VAL A 93 -10.03 -2.87 -4.09
CA VAL A 93 -10.18 -1.89 -3.00
C VAL A 93 -11.25 -2.35 -2.00
N ILE A 94 -12.41 -2.81 -2.48
CA ILE A 94 -13.47 -3.30 -1.59
C ILE A 94 -13.06 -4.59 -0.88
N GLN A 95 -12.40 -5.52 -1.58
CA GLN A 95 -11.89 -6.74 -0.97
C GLN A 95 -10.87 -6.44 0.15
N SER A 96 -10.07 -5.38 0.01
CA SER A 96 -9.10 -4.93 1.03
C SER A 96 -9.75 -4.52 2.36
N GLY A 97 -11.06 -4.28 2.37
CA GLY A 97 -11.84 -3.99 3.58
C GLY A 97 -12.47 -5.21 4.26
N SER A 98 -12.23 -6.41 3.73
CA SER A 98 -12.81 -7.67 4.22
C SER A 98 -11.75 -8.74 4.42
N ASP A 99 -12.03 -9.71 5.28
CA ASP A 99 -11.18 -10.88 5.40
C ASP A 99 -11.24 -11.73 4.11
N PRO A 100 -10.14 -12.36 3.70
CA PRO A 100 -8.84 -12.43 4.39
C PRO A 100 -7.85 -11.30 4.07
N GLN A 101 -8.21 -10.21 3.40
CA GLN A 101 -7.28 -9.15 2.97
C GLN A 101 -7.12 -8.02 3.99
N LEU A 102 -8.12 -7.81 4.86
CA LEU A 102 -8.16 -6.73 5.84
C LEU A 102 -6.91 -6.65 6.73
N TYR A 103 -6.27 -7.79 7.04
CA TYR A 103 -5.03 -7.78 7.84
C TYR A 103 -3.90 -6.98 7.17
N ARG A 104 -3.78 -7.00 5.84
CA ARG A 104 -2.74 -6.24 5.12
C ARG A 104 -2.97 -4.75 5.26
N THR A 105 -4.23 -4.32 5.12
CA THR A 105 -4.65 -2.93 5.34
C THR A 105 -4.28 -2.47 6.75
N ARG A 106 -4.63 -3.25 7.78
CA ARG A 106 -4.30 -2.94 9.19
C ARG A 106 -2.79 -2.87 9.44
N ALA A 107 -2.03 -3.86 8.96
CA ALA A 107 -0.58 -3.88 9.11
C ALA A 107 0.09 -2.66 8.46
N ARG A 108 -0.40 -2.20 7.30
CA ARG A 108 0.10 -1.00 6.62
C ARG A 108 -0.05 0.24 7.49
N TYR A 109 -1.20 0.43 8.16
CA TYR A 109 -1.39 1.57 9.05
C TYR A 109 -0.48 1.53 10.28
N GLU A 110 -0.27 0.35 10.87
CA GLU A 110 0.70 0.17 11.94
C GLU A 110 2.12 0.56 11.50
N LEU A 111 2.55 0.13 10.31
CA LEU A 111 3.85 0.49 9.73
C LEU A 111 3.97 2.01 9.51
N THR A 112 2.93 2.65 8.96
CA THR A 112 2.89 4.10 8.76
C THR A 112 3.03 4.86 10.09
N MET A 113 2.40 4.39 11.16
CA MET A 113 2.55 4.98 12.50
C MET A 113 3.95 4.82 13.09
N GLN A 114 4.65 3.72 12.75
CA GLN A 114 6.04 3.54 13.16
C GLN A 114 7.01 4.41 12.35
N ALA A 115 6.72 4.67 11.08
CA ALA A 115 7.58 5.42 10.18
C ALA A 115 7.89 6.84 10.66
N THR A 116 6.99 7.46 11.46
CA THR A 116 7.21 8.80 12.02
C THR A 116 8.43 8.88 12.95
N ARG A 117 8.96 7.75 13.40
CA ARG A 117 10.10 7.64 14.34
C ARG A 117 11.31 6.92 13.74
N ASP A 118 11.20 6.39 12.52
CA ASP A 118 12.27 5.67 11.82
C ASP A 118 12.36 6.20 10.37
N PRO A 119 13.31 7.12 10.09
CA PRO A 119 13.46 7.70 8.75
C PRO A 119 13.74 6.67 7.65
N ALA A 120 14.38 5.55 7.97
CA ALA A 120 14.65 4.50 6.99
C ALA A 120 13.36 3.74 6.65
N LEU A 121 12.50 3.50 7.64
CA LEU A 121 11.16 2.95 7.39
C LEU A 121 10.30 3.93 6.58
N ALA A 122 10.34 5.24 6.90
CA ALA A 122 9.63 6.26 6.14
C ALA A 122 10.06 6.30 4.67
N ALA A 123 11.36 6.16 4.38
CA ALA A 123 11.87 6.10 3.02
C ALA A 123 11.33 4.88 2.24
N ILE A 124 11.25 3.70 2.88
CA ILE A 124 10.67 2.49 2.28
C ILE A 124 9.20 2.72 1.90
N LEU A 125 8.40 3.25 2.82
CA LEU A 125 6.98 3.51 2.56
C LEU A 125 6.76 4.60 1.51
N GLN A 126 7.64 5.61 1.46
CA GLN A 126 7.60 6.65 0.43
C GLN A 126 7.88 6.06 -0.95
N GLN A 127 8.93 5.24 -1.08
CA GLN A 127 9.24 4.57 -2.34
C GLN A 127 8.07 3.70 -2.81
N ALA A 128 7.48 2.92 -1.91
CA ALA A 128 6.31 2.11 -2.21
C ALA A 128 5.12 2.96 -2.68
N THR A 129 4.89 4.13 -2.06
CA THR A 129 3.84 5.07 -2.45
C THR A 129 4.09 5.64 -3.85
N ASP A 130 5.34 5.97 -4.18
CA ASP A 130 5.72 6.50 -5.49
C ASP A 130 5.52 5.46 -6.60
N GLU A 131 5.88 4.20 -6.35
CA GLU A 131 5.65 3.07 -7.27
C GLU A 131 4.15 2.80 -7.45
N PHE A 132 3.38 2.77 -6.36
CA PHE A 132 1.93 2.61 -6.40
C PHE A 132 1.25 3.73 -7.20
N THR A 133 1.67 4.99 -6.99
CA THR A 133 1.11 6.15 -7.70
C THR A 133 1.35 6.08 -9.20
N LYS A 134 2.50 5.54 -9.64
CA LYS A 134 2.81 5.34 -11.06
C LYS A 134 1.86 4.32 -11.69
N LEU A 135 1.74 3.13 -11.10
CA LEU A 135 0.85 2.09 -11.62
C LEU A 135 -0.63 2.50 -11.58
N HIS A 136 -1.06 3.18 -10.51
CA HIS A 136 -2.42 3.69 -10.42
C HIS A 136 -2.73 4.69 -11.54
N ARG A 137 -1.76 5.53 -11.93
CA ARG A 137 -1.88 6.43 -13.07
C ARG A 137 -2.11 5.66 -14.38
N GLU A 138 -1.37 4.58 -14.58
CA GLU A 138 -1.49 3.72 -15.77
C GLU A 138 -2.88 3.07 -15.84
N ILE A 139 -3.35 2.53 -14.71
CA ILE A 139 -4.69 1.95 -14.58
C ILE A 139 -5.77 3.00 -14.90
N LEU A 140 -5.66 4.23 -14.38
CA LEU A 140 -6.63 5.27 -14.68
C LEU A 140 -6.68 5.61 -16.18
N VAL A 141 -5.51 5.74 -16.82
CA VAL A 141 -5.43 6.02 -18.27
C VAL A 141 -6.09 4.89 -19.08
N GLN A 142 -5.90 3.63 -18.67
CA GLN A 142 -6.52 2.48 -19.34
C GLN A 142 -8.05 2.41 -19.14
N LEU A 143 -8.54 2.76 -17.94
CA LEU A 143 -9.97 2.72 -17.63
C LEU A 143 -10.77 3.86 -18.26
N MET A 144 -10.11 4.96 -18.63
CA MET A 144 -10.79 6.15 -19.13
C MET A 144 -10.92 6.16 -20.66
N PRO A 145 -12.11 6.51 -21.21
CA PRO A 145 -12.24 6.78 -22.64
C PRO A 145 -11.30 7.90 -23.06
N HIS A 146 -10.52 7.67 -24.12
CA HIS A 146 -9.49 8.61 -24.61
C HIS A 146 -8.48 9.02 -23.51
N GLY A 147 -8.24 8.18 -22.49
CA GLY A 147 -7.33 8.51 -21.39
C GLY A 147 -5.91 8.85 -21.85
N ALA A 148 -5.45 8.22 -22.93
CA ALA A 148 -4.13 8.47 -23.53
C ALA A 148 -4.01 9.86 -24.20
N GLU A 149 -5.13 10.51 -24.49
CA GLU A 149 -5.18 11.85 -25.12
C GLU A 149 -5.29 12.98 -24.07
N LEU A 150 -5.44 12.63 -22.79
CA LEU A 150 -5.54 13.62 -21.72
C LEU A 150 -4.20 14.30 -21.46
N ASP A 151 -4.27 15.59 -21.13
CA ASP A 151 -3.12 16.36 -20.66
C ASP A 151 -2.49 15.66 -19.43
N PRO A 152 -1.16 15.45 -19.39
CA PRO A 152 -0.48 14.79 -18.26
C PRO A 152 -0.83 15.40 -16.90
N ALA A 153 -1.04 16.72 -16.85
CA ALA A 153 -1.37 17.42 -15.62
C ALA A 153 -2.80 17.08 -15.14
N VAL A 154 -3.73 16.79 -16.05
CA VAL A 154 -5.07 16.29 -15.73
C VAL A 154 -5.00 14.86 -15.20
N VAL A 155 -4.20 14.02 -15.84
CA VAL A 155 -3.98 12.64 -15.39
C VAL A 155 -3.35 12.63 -13.99
N GLU A 156 -2.45 13.56 -13.70
CA GLU A 156 -1.88 13.75 -12.37
C GLU A 156 -2.93 14.15 -11.33
N ASP A 157 -3.79 15.14 -11.62
CA ASP A 157 -4.89 15.52 -10.74
C ASP A 157 -5.86 14.37 -10.47
N LEU A 158 -6.25 13.64 -11.53
CA LEU A 158 -7.11 12.46 -11.42
C LEU A 158 -6.47 11.42 -10.50
N SER A 159 -5.21 11.06 -10.76
CA SER A 159 -4.47 10.08 -9.96
C SER A 159 -4.37 10.49 -8.51
N ASN A 160 -3.97 11.73 -8.22
CA ASN A 160 -3.80 12.21 -6.86
C ASN A 160 -5.14 12.23 -6.10
N VAL A 161 -6.22 12.69 -6.73
CA VAL A 161 -7.52 12.81 -6.06
C VAL A 161 -8.15 11.43 -5.82
N THR A 162 -8.18 10.55 -6.82
CA THR A 162 -8.78 9.21 -6.64
C THR A 162 -7.93 8.36 -5.70
N LEU A 163 -6.60 8.44 -5.77
CA LEU A 163 -5.72 7.75 -4.82
C LEU A 163 -5.93 8.26 -3.38
N THR A 164 -6.07 9.58 -3.20
CA THR A 164 -6.37 10.16 -1.88
C THR A 164 -7.70 9.66 -1.34
N PHE A 165 -8.73 9.58 -2.19
CA PHE A 165 -10.02 9.01 -1.82
C PHE A 165 -9.91 7.53 -1.42
N ILE A 166 -9.23 6.71 -2.23
CA ILE A 166 -9.01 5.29 -1.96
C ILE A 166 -8.24 5.10 -0.65
N ASN A 167 -7.17 5.87 -0.41
CA ASN A 167 -6.40 5.80 0.83
C ASN A 167 -7.25 6.15 2.06
N GLY A 168 -8.13 7.15 1.95
CA GLY A 168 -9.09 7.49 2.99
C GLY A 168 -10.13 6.38 3.21
N LEU A 169 -10.58 5.73 2.15
CA LEU A 169 -11.51 4.60 2.23
C LEU A 169 -10.86 3.37 2.90
N LEU A 170 -9.64 3.02 2.51
CA LEU A 170 -8.87 1.93 3.13
C LEU A 170 -8.63 2.20 4.63
N GLN A 171 -8.47 3.47 5.02
CA GLN A 171 -8.28 3.85 6.42
C GLN A 171 -9.54 3.58 7.22
N ARG A 172 -10.70 3.93 6.65
CA ARG A 172 -12.00 3.66 7.26
C ARG A 172 -12.24 2.16 7.46
N PHE A 173 -11.90 1.35 6.45
CA PHE A 173 -12.00 -0.10 6.55
C PHE A 173 -11.15 -0.68 7.69
N ALA A 174 -9.96 -0.14 7.94
CA ALA A 174 -9.08 -0.64 9.00
C ALA A 174 -9.73 -0.60 10.39
N HIS A 175 -10.59 0.39 10.65
CA HIS A 175 -11.33 0.56 11.91
C HIS A 175 -12.83 0.23 11.79
N GLY A 176 -13.23 -0.49 10.74
CA GLY A 176 -14.58 -1.03 10.58
C GLY A 176 -15.65 -0.04 10.14
N ASP A 177 -15.28 1.17 9.73
CA ASP A 177 -16.21 2.12 9.12
C ASP A 177 -16.34 1.80 7.62
N ARG A 178 -17.56 1.48 7.20
CA ARG A 178 -17.86 1.10 5.81
C ARG A 178 -18.93 2.01 5.24
N ILE A 179 -18.47 3.06 4.57
CA ILE A 179 -19.32 4.00 3.82
C ILE A 179 -19.50 3.59 2.36
N VAL A 180 -18.66 2.67 1.87
CA VAL A 180 -18.72 2.09 0.52
C VAL A 180 -18.59 0.59 0.68
N ASP A 181 -19.62 -0.15 0.27
CA ASP A 181 -19.76 -1.58 0.55
C ASP A 181 -19.70 -2.46 -0.70
N SER A 182 -19.76 -1.87 -1.90
CA SER A 182 -19.72 -2.61 -3.16
C SER A 182 -18.77 -2.00 -4.19
N PRO A 183 -18.19 -2.81 -5.07
CA PRO A 183 -17.34 -2.32 -6.16
C PRO A 183 -18.07 -1.36 -7.10
N GLU A 184 -19.37 -1.57 -7.35
CA GLU A 184 -20.19 -0.72 -8.21
C GLU A 184 -20.40 0.67 -7.60
N GLN A 185 -20.61 0.73 -6.27
CA GLN A 185 -20.71 1.99 -5.55
C GLN A 185 -19.37 2.76 -5.64
N LEU A 186 -18.24 2.06 -5.49
CA LEU A 186 -16.92 2.66 -5.63
C LEU A 186 -16.66 3.17 -7.05
N ASP A 187 -16.98 2.40 -8.09
CA ASP A 187 -16.88 2.83 -9.49
C ASP A 187 -17.71 4.09 -9.77
N GLY A 188 -18.93 4.14 -9.23
CA GLY A 188 -19.81 5.31 -9.34
C GLY A 188 -19.18 6.56 -8.72
N ILE A 189 -18.57 6.42 -7.53
CA ILE A 189 -17.89 7.52 -6.84
C ILE A 189 -16.65 7.97 -7.61
N LEU A 190 -15.79 7.03 -8.02
CA LEU A 190 -14.57 7.35 -8.78
C LEU A 190 -14.90 8.01 -10.12
N SER A 191 -15.95 7.53 -10.80
CA SER A 191 -16.46 8.11 -12.04
C SER A 191 -17.01 9.53 -11.82
N ALA A 192 -17.72 9.78 -10.71
CA ALA A 192 -18.20 11.12 -10.36
C ALA A 192 -17.06 12.09 -10.06
N ILE A 193 -16.02 11.64 -9.34
CA ILE A 193 -14.79 12.41 -9.10
C ILE A 193 -14.11 12.76 -10.43
N ALA A 194 -13.89 11.77 -11.28
CA ALA A 194 -13.23 11.96 -12.57
C ALA A 194 -14.00 12.93 -13.47
N ALA A 195 -15.32 12.75 -13.61
CA ALA A 195 -16.18 13.64 -14.37
C ALA A 195 -16.16 15.08 -13.84
N GLY A 196 -16.11 15.26 -12.50
CA GLY A 196 -15.99 16.57 -11.88
C GLY A 196 -14.68 17.29 -12.22
N ILE A 197 -13.56 16.56 -12.24
CA ILE A 197 -12.25 17.09 -12.62
C ILE A 197 -12.22 17.43 -14.12
N LEU A 198 -12.71 16.54 -14.98
CA LEU A 198 -12.69 16.72 -16.43
C LEU A 198 -13.57 17.89 -16.93
N LYS A 199 -14.65 18.23 -16.20
CA LYS A 199 -15.55 19.35 -16.54
C LYS A 199 -15.00 20.73 -16.18
N ARG A 200 -13.96 20.84 -15.35
CA ARG A 200 -13.38 22.15 -14.98
C ARG A 200 -12.62 22.80 -16.13
N SER A 201 -12.64 24.12 -16.17
CA SER A 201 -11.89 24.95 -17.14
C SER A 201 -10.40 25.07 -16.79
N ALA A 202 -10.04 25.05 -15.51
CA ALA A 202 -8.65 25.06 -15.02
C ALA A 202 -8.13 23.62 -14.83
N LYS A 203 -7.97 22.90 -15.95
CA LYS A 203 -7.53 21.51 -15.99
C LYS A 203 -6.06 21.36 -15.56
N GLY A 204 -5.76 20.39 -14.69
CA GLY A 204 -4.41 19.89 -14.43
C GLY A 204 -3.53 20.69 -13.44
N ARG A 205 -4.11 21.37 -12.46
CA ARG A 205 -3.37 22.14 -11.43
C ARG A 205 -4.08 22.15 -10.07
N LEU A 206 -4.95 21.18 -9.80
CA LEU A 206 -5.66 21.06 -8.53
C LEU A 206 -4.73 20.53 -7.43
N THR A 207 -3.76 19.73 -7.82
CA THR A 207 -2.80 19.09 -6.94
C THR A 207 -1.38 19.50 -7.31
N GLN A 208 -0.46 19.41 -6.35
CA GLN A 208 0.95 19.65 -6.60
C GLN A 208 1.58 18.36 -7.12
N SER A 209 2.50 18.46 -8.08
CA SER A 209 3.21 17.29 -8.55
C SER A 209 4.01 16.65 -7.41
N GLY A 210 3.89 15.33 -7.30
CA GLY A 210 4.33 14.54 -6.14
C GLY A 210 5.75 14.86 -5.69
N GLY A 211 5.86 15.18 -4.40
CA GLY A 211 7.11 15.48 -3.72
C GLY A 211 6.80 16.30 -2.47
N LEU A 212 6.37 15.62 -1.40
CA LEU A 212 6.39 16.19 -0.06
C LEU A 212 7.76 16.85 0.10
N ARG A 213 7.78 18.19 0.07
CA ARG A 213 9.00 18.96 0.30
C ARG A 213 9.61 18.41 1.56
N VAL A 214 10.77 17.80 1.40
CA VAL A 214 11.69 17.42 2.45
C VAL A 214 11.56 18.46 3.55
N LEU A 215 11.27 18.03 4.78
CA LEU A 215 11.32 18.82 6.01
C LEU A 215 12.77 19.33 6.28
N ARG A 216 13.38 19.99 5.31
CA ARG A 216 14.64 20.72 5.37
C ARG A 216 14.30 22.19 5.45
N ARG A 217 13.92 22.65 6.65
CA ARG A 217 14.14 24.03 7.13
C ARG A 217 13.73 24.18 8.59
N ARG A 218 14.38 23.45 9.50
CA ARG A 218 14.56 23.83 10.92
C ARG A 218 15.87 23.25 11.44
N ALA A 219 16.99 23.68 10.86
CA ALA A 219 18.34 23.45 11.40
C ALA A 219 19.36 24.51 10.94
N ALA A 220 18.90 25.71 10.57
CA ALA A 220 19.79 26.84 10.27
C ALA A 220 19.07 28.11 10.74
N GLY A 221 19.39 28.55 11.95
CA GLY A 221 18.76 29.69 12.61
C GLY A 221 18.94 29.70 14.12
N SER A 222 20.12 29.30 14.60
CA SER A 222 20.60 29.55 15.96
C SER A 222 22.11 29.36 15.93
N GLY A 223 22.80 30.47 15.65
CA GLY A 223 24.24 30.62 15.55
C GLY A 223 24.52 32.06 15.20
#